data_AF-A0A7S1G954-F1
#
_entry.id   AF-A0A7S1G954-F1
#
_cell.length_a   1.000
_cell.length_b   1.000
_cell.length_c   1.000
_cell.angle_alpha   90.00
_cell.angle_beta   90.00
_cell.angle_gamma   90.00
#
_symmetry.space_group_name_H-M   'P 1'
#
loop_
_entity.id
_entity.type
_entity.pdbx_description
1 polymer ?
#
loop_
_entity_poly.entity_id
_entity_poly.type
_entity_poly.pdbx_seq_one_letter_code
_entity_poly.pdbx_strand_id
1 'polypeptide(L)'
;GVDDAAEFTSLRSAMRDCGVGPGQQAEVWRVLSAILLLGEIDIASAAADAHTDGDAAIAPEGTVKTVAELLGVDVAALCRALSSREINAAGSTTTVTLKAAEAREAAASLARALYAALFDWLIATINTGINEGCAEARAAASAALTARLATL
;
A
#
# COMPACT_ATOMS: atom_id res chain seq x y z
N GLY A 1 -4.07 -18.55 23.55
CA GLY A 1 -3.22 -17.58 22.82
C GLY A 1 -3.36 -17.86 21.36
N VAL A 2 -3.46 -16.82 20.54
CA VAL A 2 -3.47 -16.94 19.07
C VAL A 2 -2.03 -17.21 18.62
N ASP A 3 -1.86 -18.14 17.68
CA ASP A 3 -0.57 -18.44 17.06
C ASP A 3 -0.50 -17.71 15.70
N ASP A 4 0.09 -16.52 15.71
CA ASP A 4 0.17 -15.65 14.53
C ASP A 4 0.90 -16.33 13.35
N ALA A 5 1.84 -17.25 13.62
CA ALA A 5 2.57 -17.97 12.58
C ALA A 5 1.67 -19.01 11.88
N ALA A 6 0.84 -19.71 12.66
CA ALA A 6 -0.16 -20.63 12.13
C ALA A 6 -1.24 -19.88 11.33
N GLU A 7 -1.73 -18.75 11.84
CA GLU A 7 -2.72 -17.92 11.14
C GLU A 7 -2.17 -17.32 9.84
N PHE A 8 -0.92 -16.84 9.85
CA PHE A 8 -0.28 -16.33 8.63
C PHE A 8 -0.12 -17.40 7.55
N THR A 9 0.22 -18.63 7.95
CA THR A 9 0.31 -19.77 7.01
C THR A 9 -1.06 -20.11 6.43
N SER A 10 -2.08 -20.11 7.27
CA SER A 10 -3.48 -20.31 6.85
C SER A 10 -3.93 -19.22 5.88
N LEU A 11 -3.65 -17.95 6.18
CA LEU A 11 -3.97 -16.80 5.33
C LEU A 11 -3.30 -16.91 3.96
N ARG A 12 -2.00 -17.26 3.88
CA ARG A 12 -1.31 -17.46 2.60
C ARG A 12 -1.93 -18.56 1.76
N SER A 13 -2.38 -19.64 2.40
CA SER A 13 -3.09 -20.72 1.72
C SER A 13 -4.43 -20.21 1.19
N ALA A 14 -5.24 -19.55 2.03
CA ALA A 14 -6.54 -19.00 1.63
C ALA A 14 -6.42 -17.98 0.49
N MET A 15 -5.43 -17.07 0.55
CA MET A 15 -5.16 -16.11 -0.52
C MET A 15 -4.85 -16.79 -1.85
N ARG A 16 -4.06 -17.88 -1.83
CA ARG A 16 -3.78 -18.68 -3.03
C ARG A 16 -5.04 -19.34 -3.56
N ASP A 17 -5.87 -19.88 -2.68
CA ASP A 17 -7.12 -20.54 -3.06
C ASP A 17 -8.14 -19.54 -3.63
N CYS A 18 -8.09 -18.27 -3.22
CA CYS A 18 -8.86 -17.16 -3.78
C CYS A 18 -8.26 -16.56 -5.07
N GLY A 19 -7.20 -17.15 -5.64
CA GLY A 19 -6.60 -16.69 -6.89
C GLY A 19 -5.47 -15.65 -6.74
N VAL A 20 -5.06 -15.32 -5.51
CA VAL A 20 -3.90 -14.44 -5.27
C VAL A 20 -2.63 -15.29 -5.22
N GLY A 21 -1.94 -15.35 -6.36
CA GLY A 21 -0.74 -16.17 -6.53
C GLY A 21 0.46 -15.70 -5.67
N PRO A 22 1.52 -16.52 -5.54
CA PRO A 22 2.67 -16.22 -4.68
C PRO A 22 3.42 -14.94 -5.07
N GLY A 23 3.46 -14.58 -6.36
CA GLY A 23 4.03 -13.31 -6.81
C GLY A 23 3.22 -12.11 -6.33
N GLN A 24 1.89 -12.15 -6.48
CA GLN A 24 0.99 -11.10 -5.98
C GLN A 24 1.02 -11.02 -4.45
N GLN A 25 1.10 -12.15 -3.75
CA GLN A 25 1.30 -12.16 -2.29
C GLN A 25 2.60 -11.44 -1.91
N ALA A 26 3.70 -11.67 -2.63
CA ALA A 26 4.96 -10.97 -2.36
C ALA A 26 4.81 -9.43 -2.51
N GLU A 27 4.06 -8.97 -3.50
CA GLU A 27 3.74 -7.55 -3.67
C GLU A 27 2.90 -6.99 -2.50
N VAL A 28 1.91 -7.74 -2.02
CA VAL A 28 1.13 -7.38 -0.82
C VAL A 28 2.05 -7.23 0.39
N TRP A 29 2.94 -8.18 0.62
CA TRP A 29 3.89 -8.12 1.74
C TRP A 29 4.90 -6.98 1.59
N ARG A 30 5.31 -6.66 0.37
CA ARG A 30 6.17 -5.51 0.05
C ARG A 30 5.51 -4.20 0.46
N VAL A 31 4.24 -4.00 0.08
CA VAL A 31 3.47 -2.80 0.44
C VAL A 31 3.23 -2.73 1.95
N LEU A 32 2.86 -3.84 2.61
CA LEU A 32 2.66 -3.85 4.06
C LEU A 32 3.95 -3.54 4.84
N SER A 33 5.09 -4.05 4.36
CA SER A 33 6.41 -3.74 4.94
C SER A 33 6.74 -2.26 4.77
N ALA A 34 6.40 -1.66 3.62
CA ALA A 34 6.57 -0.23 3.39
C ALA A 34 5.69 0.60 4.34
N ILE A 35 4.43 0.21 4.55
CA ILE A 35 3.50 0.89 5.47
C ILE A 35 4.03 0.85 6.91
N LEU A 36 4.55 -0.30 7.36
CA LEU A 36 5.12 -0.45 8.70
C LEU A 36 6.33 0.47 8.88
N LEU A 37 7.26 0.43 7.93
CA LEU A 37 8.48 1.25 7.97
C LEU A 37 8.18 2.75 7.83
N LEU A 38 7.12 3.13 7.13
CA LEU A 38 6.68 4.53 7.03
C LEU A 38 6.32 5.12 8.41
N GLY A 39 5.82 4.27 9.32
CA GLY A 39 5.54 4.65 10.72
C GLY A 39 6.79 4.83 11.58
N GLU A 40 7.93 4.25 11.18
CA GLU A 40 9.21 4.30 11.88
C GLU A 40 10.16 5.36 11.28
N ILE A 41 9.65 6.26 10.41
CA ILE A 41 10.47 7.33 9.85
C ILE A 41 10.79 8.36 10.93
N ASP A 42 12.07 8.52 11.22
CA ASP A 42 12.58 9.57 12.08
C ASP A 42 12.45 10.94 11.41
N ILE A 43 11.44 11.69 11.83
CA ILE A 43 11.23 13.08 11.42
C ILE A 43 11.83 13.98 12.49
N ALA A 44 13.04 14.48 12.24
CA ALA A 44 13.69 15.46 13.09
C ALA A 44 13.07 16.85 12.86
N SER A 45 12.97 17.64 13.92
CA SER A 45 12.79 19.08 13.80
C SER A 45 14.19 19.68 13.64
N ALA A 46 14.42 20.46 12.57
CA ALA A 46 15.66 21.23 12.48
C ALA A 46 15.76 22.14 13.71
N ALA A 47 16.90 22.10 14.41
CA ALA A 47 17.09 22.78 15.68
C ALA A 47 16.70 24.26 15.58
N ALA A 48 15.80 24.68 16.48
CA ALA A 48 15.19 25.99 16.49
C ALA A 48 16.15 27.07 17.00
N ASP A 49 16.40 28.09 16.18
CA ASP A 49 16.80 29.40 16.68
C ASP A 49 15.56 30.09 17.28
N ALA A 50 15.26 29.76 18.54
CA ALA A 50 14.41 30.44 19.56
C ALA A 50 13.05 31.11 19.20
N HIS A 51 12.67 31.32 17.95
CA HIS A 51 11.51 32.13 17.53
C HIS A 51 10.75 31.54 16.33
N THR A 52 11.06 30.32 15.90
CA THR A 52 10.35 29.65 14.80
C THR A 52 10.24 28.16 15.11
N ASP A 53 9.02 27.62 15.10
CA ASP A 53 8.81 26.16 15.14
C ASP A 53 9.58 25.56 13.95
N GLY A 54 10.61 24.75 14.23
CA GLY A 54 11.55 24.29 13.21
C GLY A 54 10.91 23.41 12.14
N ASP A 55 11.27 23.68 10.89
CA ASP A 55 10.89 22.91 9.70
C ASP A 55 11.19 21.41 9.86
N ALA A 56 10.34 20.56 9.28
CA ALA A 56 10.55 19.13 9.24
C ALA A 56 11.78 18.79 8.38
N ALA A 57 12.76 18.13 8.98
CA ALA A 57 13.94 17.61 8.28
C ALA A 57 13.88 16.08 8.30
N ILE A 58 13.88 15.48 7.12
CA ILE A 58 13.90 14.03 6.93
C ILE A 58 15.23 13.68 6.28
N ALA A 59 16.06 12.88 6.97
CA ALA A 59 17.28 12.38 6.38
C ALA A 59 16.94 11.38 5.25
N PRO A 60 17.51 11.51 4.04
CA PRO A 60 17.25 10.60 2.92
C PRO A 60 17.96 9.24 3.07
N GLU A 61 18.16 8.79 4.31
CA GLU A 61 18.95 7.62 4.67
C GLU A 61 18.12 6.67 5.55
N GLY A 62 18.63 5.45 5.76
CA GLY A 62 17.98 4.45 6.61
C GLY A 62 16.57 4.07 6.13
N THR A 63 15.60 4.17 7.04
CA THR A 63 14.22 3.71 6.86
C THR A 63 13.53 4.33 5.64
N VAL A 64 13.75 5.63 5.38
CA VAL A 64 13.12 6.35 4.26
C VAL A 64 13.55 5.80 2.91
N LYS A 65 14.84 5.46 2.78
CA LYS A 65 15.38 4.86 1.56
C LYS A 65 14.76 3.49 1.31
N THR A 66 14.67 2.66 2.35
CA THR A 66 14.03 1.34 2.25
C THR A 66 12.55 1.46 1.87
N VAL A 67 11.81 2.41 2.45
CA VAL A 67 10.41 2.65 2.06
C VAL A 67 10.30 3.08 0.60
N ALA A 68 11.17 3.98 0.14
CA ALA A 68 11.19 4.43 -1.25
C ALA A 68 11.48 3.28 -2.23
N GLU A 69 12.43 2.40 -1.90
CA GLU A 69 12.74 1.19 -2.67
C GLU A 69 11.55 0.20 -2.69
N LEU A 70 10.89 -0.02 -1.55
CA LEU A 70 9.72 -0.89 -1.46
C LEU A 70 8.52 -0.35 -2.24
N LEU A 71 8.35 0.97 -2.31
CA LEU A 71 7.27 1.61 -3.08
C LEU A 71 7.66 1.84 -4.55
N GLY A 72 8.94 1.75 -4.90
CA GLY A 72 9.45 2.05 -6.24
C GLY A 72 9.42 3.54 -6.59
N VAL A 73 9.56 4.42 -5.59
CA VAL A 73 9.55 5.87 -5.76
C VAL A 73 10.93 6.47 -5.50
N ASP A 74 11.17 7.67 -6.03
CA ASP A 74 12.40 8.40 -5.74
C ASP A 74 12.45 8.86 -4.27
N VAL A 75 13.59 8.67 -3.62
CA VAL A 75 13.79 9.01 -2.20
C VAL A 75 13.57 10.50 -1.97
N ALA A 76 14.10 11.36 -2.85
CA ALA A 76 13.95 12.80 -2.71
C ALA A 76 12.49 13.25 -2.94
N ALA A 77 11.78 12.60 -3.88
CA ALA A 77 10.36 12.82 -4.06
C ALA A 77 9.54 12.44 -2.81
N LEU A 78 9.84 11.29 -2.19
CA LEU A 78 9.19 10.87 -0.94
C LEU A 78 9.49 11.85 0.21
N CYS A 79 10.74 12.26 0.39
CA CYS A 79 11.11 13.27 1.39
C CYS A 79 10.33 14.57 1.19
N ARG A 80 10.29 15.10 -0.03
CA ARG A 80 9.53 16.33 -0.34
C ARG A 80 8.04 16.17 -0.09
N ALA A 81 7.46 15.03 -0.47
CA ALA A 81 6.03 14.77 -0.25
C ALA A 81 5.66 14.73 1.24
N LEU A 82 6.59 14.30 2.09
CA LEU A 82 6.40 14.23 3.54
C LEU A 82 6.76 15.55 4.25
N SER A 83 7.69 16.35 3.71
CA SER A 83 8.19 17.57 4.35
C SER A 83 7.60 18.86 3.80
N SER A 84 6.85 18.83 2.71
CA SER A 84 6.33 20.04 2.06
C SER A 84 4.91 19.88 1.56
N ARG A 85 4.19 21.00 1.51
CA ARG A 85 2.84 21.09 0.96
C ARG A 85 2.79 22.21 -0.07
N GLU A 86 2.33 21.87 -1.26
CA GLU A 86 2.05 22.86 -2.30
C GLU A 86 0.68 23.50 -2.06
N ILE A 87 0.66 24.83 -1.99
CA ILE A 87 -0.55 25.63 -1.87
C ILE A 87 -0.70 26.44 -3.16
N ASN A 88 -1.77 26.16 -3.89
CA ASN A 88 -2.14 26.92 -5.08
C ASN A 88 -3.03 28.09 -4.66
N ALA A 89 -2.47 29.29 -4.66
CA ALA A 89 -3.18 30.53 -4.36
C ALA A 89 -3.19 31.45 -5.58
N ALA A 90 -4.39 31.70 -6.12
CA ALA A 90 -4.68 32.72 -7.13
C ALA A 90 -3.68 32.81 -8.31
N GLY A 91 -3.30 31.66 -8.88
CA GLY A 91 -2.39 31.56 -10.02
C GLY A 91 -0.90 31.41 -9.67
N SER A 92 -0.54 31.34 -8.38
CA SER A 92 0.81 31.03 -7.90
C SER A 92 0.83 29.75 -7.08
N THR A 93 1.79 28.87 -7.35
CA THR A 93 2.07 27.68 -6.53
C THR A 93 3.19 28.03 -5.56
N THR A 94 2.90 28.05 -4.27
CA THR A 94 3.90 28.26 -3.21
C THR A 94 4.07 26.97 -2.43
N THR A 95 5.31 26.49 -2.32
CA THR A 95 5.67 25.32 -1.50
C THR A 95 5.95 25.79 -0.08
N VAL A 96 5.22 25.26 0.88
CA VAL A 96 5.42 25.54 2.31
C VAL A 96 6.00 24.31 2.98
N THR A 97 7.10 24.48 3.71
CA THR A 97 7.68 23.41 4.53
C THR A 97 6.78 23.13 5.72
N LEU A 98 6.53 21.84 5.97
CA LEU A 98 5.68 21.38 7.08
C LEU A 98 6.46 21.35 8.39
N LYS A 99 5.74 21.50 9.50
CA LYS A 99 6.32 21.24 10.83
C LYS A 99 6.53 19.75 11.05
N ALA A 100 7.43 19.37 11.96
CA ALA A 100 7.71 17.97 12.25
C ALA A 100 6.47 17.16 12.71
N ALA A 101 5.48 17.79 13.33
CA ALA A 101 4.21 17.15 13.69
C ALA A 101 3.30 16.93 12.47
N GLU A 102 3.20 17.92 11.59
CA GLU A 102 2.42 17.84 10.35
C GLU A 102 3.01 16.83 9.37
N ALA A 103 4.34 16.75 9.29
CA ALA A 103 5.04 15.76 8.48
C ALA A 103 4.79 14.32 8.98
N ARG A 104 4.70 14.11 10.30
CA ARG A 104 4.29 12.82 10.88
C ARG A 104 2.86 12.48 10.53
N GLU A 105 1.96 13.45 10.60
CA GLU A 105 0.57 13.25 10.19
C GLU A 105 0.45 12.94 8.70
N ALA A 106 1.23 13.61 7.85
CA ALA A 106 1.32 13.34 6.42
C ALA A 106 1.80 11.90 6.16
N ALA A 107 2.84 11.44 6.86
CA ALA A 107 3.31 10.05 6.78
C ALA A 107 2.22 9.05 7.21
N ALA A 108 1.54 9.30 8.34
CA ALA A 108 0.45 8.45 8.81
C ALA A 108 -0.77 8.46 7.86
N SER A 109 -1.05 9.59 7.20
CA SER A 109 -2.08 9.70 6.17
C SER A 109 -1.71 8.87 4.93
N LEU A 110 -0.46 8.96 4.48
CA LEU A 110 0.05 8.15 3.38
C LEU A 110 -0.02 6.64 3.70
N ALA A 111 0.37 6.22 4.91
CA ALA A 111 0.23 4.84 5.37
C ALA A 111 -1.23 4.35 5.27
N ARG A 112 -2.18 5.15 5.78
CA ARG A 112 -3.62 4.83 5.73
C ARG A 112 -4.13 4.74 4.28
N ALA A 113 -3.71 5.66 3.42
CA ALA A 113 -4.09 5.66 2.01
C ALA A 113 -3.55 4.42 1.28
N LEU A 114 -2.29 4.05 1.51
CA LEU A 114 -1.68 2.84 0.95
C LEU A 114 -2.39 1.58 1.43
N TYR A 115 -2.70 1.49 2.72
CA TYR A 115 -3.44 0.36 3.28
C TYR A 115 -4.84 0.24 2.67
N ALA A 116 -5.57 1.35 2.56
CA ALA A 116 -6.90 1.39 1.96
C ALA A 116 -6.85 0.91 0.49
N ALA A 117 -5.92 1.44 -0.30
CA ALA A 117 -5.76 1.04 -1.69
C ALA A 117 -5.38 -0.44 -1.85
N LEU A 118 -4.52 -0.96 -0.97
CA LEU A 118 -4.14 -2.38 -0.94
C LEU A 118 -5.36 -3.27 -0.63
N PHE A 119 -6.18 -2.86 0.35
CA PHE A 119 -7.35 -3.60 0.75
C PHE A 119 -8.45 -3.59 -0.32
N ASP A 120 -8.68 -2.44 -0.96
CA ASP A 120 -9.59 -2.33 -2.10
C ASP A 120 -9.14 -3.22 -3.26
N TRP A 121 -7.84 -3.24 -3.57
CA TRP A 121 -7.27 -4.14 -4.56
C TRP A 121 -7.44 -5.61 -4.17
N LEU A 122 -7.23 -5.95 -2.90
CA LEU A 122 -7.40 -7.31 -2.40
C LEU A 122 -8.84 -7.79 -2.56
N ILE A 123 -9.81 -6.96 -2.16
CA ILE A 123 -11.25 -7.23 -2.34
C ILE A 123 -11.58 -7.42 -3.82
N ALA A 124 -11.11 -6.50 -4.67
CA ALA A 124 -11.36 -6.59 -6.11
C ALA A 124 -10.79 -7.89 -6.69
N THR A 125 -9.56 -8.27 -6.30
CA THR A 125 -8.90 -9.49 -6.78
C THR A 125 -9.64 -10.75 -6.33
N ILE A 126 -10.03 -10.81 -5.05
CA ILE A 126 -10.81 -11.93 -4.51
C ILE A 126 -12.18 -12.03 -5.22
N ASN A 127 -12.87 -10.90 -5.39
CA ASN A 127 -14.17 -10.86 -6.05
C ASN A 127 -14.08 -11.31 -7.52
N THR A 128 -13.01 -10.93 -8.23
CA THR A 128 -12.74 -11.42 -9.59
C THR A 128 -12.47 -12.92 -9.60
N GLY A 129 -11.63 -13.44 -8.69
CA GLY A 129 -11.33 -14.87 -8.61
C GLY A 129 -12.57 -15.73 -8.33
N ILE A 130 -13.49 -15.25 -7.50
CA ILE A 130 -14.80 -15.92 -7.25
C ILE A 130 -15.67 -15.92 -8.51
N ASN A 131 -15.72 -14.79 -9.22
CA ASN A 131 -16.54 -14.66 -10.42
C ASN A 131 -16.01 -15.51 -11.57
N GLU A 132 -14.68 -15.61 -11.74
CA GLU A 132 -14.02 -16.47 -12.72
C GLU A 132 -14.22 -17.96 -12.40
N GLY A 133 -14.09 -18.37 -11.12
CA GLY A 133 -14.39 -19.74 -10.70
C GLY A 133 -15.86 -20.15 -10.92
N CYS A 134 -16.79 -19.20 -10.79
CA CYS A 134 -18.21 -19.42 -11.11
C CYS A 134 -18.47 -19.44 -12.64
N ALA A 135 -17.69 -18.68 -13.41
CA ALA A 135 -17.76 -18.68 -14.87
C ALA A 135 -17.23 -19.99 -15.47
N GLU A 136 -16.12 -20.53 -14.97
CA GLU A 136 -15.59 -21.83 -15.38
C GLU A 136 -16.57 -22.98 -15.08
N ALA A 137 -17.18 -22.98 -13.88
CA ALA A 137 -18.18 -23.97 -13.51
C ALA A 137 -19.43 -23.90 -14.40
N ARG A 138 -19.87 -22.70 -14.79
CA ARG A 138 -20.99 -22.50 -15.73
C ARG A 138 -20.64 -22.88 -17.16
N ALA A 139 -19.44 -22.57 -17.63
CA ALA A 139 -18.95 -22.95 -18.95
C ALA A 139 -18.76 -24.47 -19.07
N ALA A 140 -18.22 -25.12 -18.03
CA ALA A 140 -18.11 -26.57 -17.96
C ALA A 140 -19.48 -27.25 -17.92
N ALA A 141 -20.44 -26.69 -17.17
CA ALA A 141 -21.82 -27.19 -17.14
C ALA A 141 -22.54 -27.02 -18.48
N SER A 142 -22.34 -25.89 -19.18
CA SER A 142 -22.95 -25.69 -20.52
C SER A 142 -22.30 -26.58 -21.56
N ALA A 143 -20.97 -26.74 -21.55
CA ALA A 143 -20.26 -27.64 -22.44
C ALA A 143 -20.70 -29.11 -22.26
N ALA A 144 -20.87 -29.55 -21.01
CA ALA A 144 -21.36 -30.89 -20.69
C ALA A 144 -22.81 -31.12 -21.14
N LEU A 145 -23.68 -30.10 -21.02
CA LEU A 145 -25.07 -30.16 -21.51
C LEU A 145 -25.12 -30.24 -23.05
N THR A 146 -24.29 -29.45 -23.72
CA THR A 146 -24.22 -29.40 -25.19
C THR A 146 -23.68 -30.71 -25.76
N ALA A 147 -22.64 -31.29 -25.14
CA ALA A 147 -22.09 -32.58 -25.53
C ALA A 147 -23.10 -33.73 -25.37
N ARG A 148 -23.92 -33.71 -24.30
CA ARG A 148 -24.98 -34.72 -24.08
C ARG A 148 -26.12 -34.65 -25.09
N LEU A 149 -26.50 -33.44 -25.53
CA LEU A 149 -27.55 -33.25 -26.53
C LEU A 149 -27.08 -33.63 -27.95
N ALA A 150 -25.78 -33.55 -28.26
CA ALA A 150 -25.23 -33.91 -29.56
C ALA A 150 -25.07 -35.43 -29.78
N THR A 151 -25.15 -36.23 -28.72
CA THR A 151 -25.07 -37.71 -28.76
C THR A 151 -26.44 -38.41 -28.75
N LEU A 152 -27.54 -37.66 -28.77
CA LEU A 152 -28.92 -38.13 -28.97
C LEU A 152 -29.36 -37.89 -30.41
#